data_AF-A0A7S2B9B3-F1
#
_entry.id   AF-A0A7S2B9B3-F1
#
_cell.length_a   1.000
_cell.length_b   1.000
_cell.length_c   1.000
_cell.angle_alpha   90.00
_cell.angle_beta   90.00
_cell.angle_gamma   90.00
#
_symmetry.space_group_name_H-M   'P 1'
#
loop_
_entity.id
_entity.type
_entity.pdbx_description
1 polymer ?
#
loop_
_entity_poly.entity_id
_entity_poly.type
_entity_poly.pdbx_seq_one_letter_code
_entity_poly.pdbx_strand_id
1 'polypeptide(L)'
;GDPNKQGRQTLLFSATVPPSIQAMGPKFLRQGYQYIDTVGEEAPQTHDHVPQELLVTPLEMQVLGAFELLAHATQVPNHKIIVFFSTARVTGLFAEFWTAMGRPCFEIHSRKSQPARDKASNAFRA
;
A
#
# COMPACT_ATOMS: atom_id res chain seq x y z
N GLY A 1 -27.74 2.92 24.33
CA GLY A 1 -26.29 2.71 24.18
C GLY A 1 -26.03 1.25 23.93
N ASP A 2 -25.05 0.90 23.09
CA ASP A 2 -24.71 -0.49 22.75
C ASP A 2 -24.38 -1.29 24.04
N PRO A 3 -25.19 -2.31 24.40
CA PRO A 3 -25.05 -3.07 25.64
C PRO A 3 -23.74 -3.88 25.70
N ASN A 4 -23.03 -4.04 24.58
CA ASN A 4 -21.77 -4.79 24.51
C ASN A 4 -20.52 -3.97 24.90
N LYS A 5 -20.69 -2.70 25.29
CA LYS A 5 -19.57 -1.81 25.68
C LYS A 5 -18.90 -2.18 27.01
N GLN A 6 -19.59 -2.87 27.91
CA GLN A 6 -19.07 -3.12 29.27
C GLN A 6 -17.98 -4.21 29.32
N GLY A 7 -17.84 -5.06 28.28
CA GLY A 7 -16.78 -6.09 28.19
C GLY A 7 -15.72 -5.90 27.09
N ARG A 8 -16.02 -5.16 26.02
CA ARG A 8 -15.12 -4.99 24.85
C ARG A 8 -13.93 -4.06 25.10
N GLN A 9 -12.71 -4.60 25.06
CA GLN A 9 -11.49 -3.82 24.86
C GLN A 9 -11.31 -3.52 23.36
N THR A 10 -11.00 -2.27 23.02
CA THR A 10 -10.74 -1.84 21.64
C THR A 10 -9.31 -1.32 21.57
N LEU A 11 -8.58 -1.78 20.57
CA LEU A 11 -7.22 -1.34 20.25
C LEU A 11 -7.25 -0.75 18.84
N LEU A 12 -6.68 0.44 18.67
CA LEU A 12 -6.53 1.09 17.37
C LEU A 12 -5.04 1.15 17.03
N PHE A 13 -4.69 0.66 15.84
CA PHE A 13 -3.32 0.66 15.34
C PHE A 13 -3.29 1.44 14.02
N SER A 14 -2.35 2.37 13.88
CA SER A 14 -2.11 3.09 12.64
C SER A 14 -0.66 3.52 12.54
N ALA A 15 -0.08 3.44 11.35
CA ALA A 15 1.24 4.01 11.06
C ALA A 15 1.20 5.54 10.90
N THR A 16 0.02 6.09 10.58
CA THR A 16 -0.20 7.54 10.42
C THR A 16 -1.40 7.98 11.24
N VAL A 17 -1.24 8.98 12.11
CA VAL A 17 -2.31 9.44 13.00
C VAL A 17 -2.57 10.94 12.80
N PRO A 18 -3.23 11.37 11.71
CA PRO A 18 -3.60 12.76 11.54
C PRO A 18 -4.66 13.16 12.61
N PRO A 19 -4.86 14.46 12.86
CA PRO A 19 -5.79 14.94 13.89
C PRO A 19 -7.21 14.39 13.76
N SER A 20 -7.68 14.14 12.53
CA SER A 20 -9.00 13.55 12.26
C SER A 20 -9.14 12.13 12.81
N ILE A 21 -8.07 11.33 12.79
CA ILE A 21 -8.05 9.98 13.36
C ILE A 21 -8.01 10.03 14.89
N GLN A 22 -7.23 10.95 15.47
CA GLN A 22 -7.21 11.15 16.93
C GLN A 22 -8.59 11.53 17.48
N ALA A 23 -9.32 12.40 16.78
CA ALA A 23 -10.68 12.81 17.13
C ALA A 23 -11.71 11.65 17.11
N MET A 24 -11.40 10.52 16.46
CA MET A 24 -12.26 9.33 16.49
C MET A 24 -12.10 8.49 17.76
N GLY A 25 -11.00 8.65 18.50
CA GLY A 25 -10.71 7.89 19.72
C GLY A 25 -11.89 7.81 20.68
N PRO A 26 -12.48 8.94 21.12
CA PRO A 26 -13.63 8.94 22.03
C PRO A 26 -14.89 8.23 21.52
N LYS A 27 -15.03 8.01 20.20
CA LYS A 27 -16.19 7.32 19.62
C LYS A 27 -16.06 5.79 19.73
N PHE A 28 -14.84 5.27 19.61
CA PHE A 28 -14.57 3.83 19.51
C PHE A 28 -13.90 3.26 20.76
N LEU A 29 -13.15 4.08 21.49
CA LEU A 29 -12.42 3.69 22.69
C LEU A 29 -13.23 4.04 23.95
N ARG A 30 -12.93 3.32 25.03
CA ARG A 30 -13.48 3.63 26.35
C ARG A 30 -12.87 4.91 26.89
N GLN A 31 -13.60 5.56 27.80
CA GLN A 31 -13.07 6.70 28.53
C GLN A 31 -11.80 6.27 29.31
N GLY A 32 -10.79 7.14 29.32
CA GLY A 32 -9.48 6.85 29.93
C GLY A 32 -8.59 5.92 29.10
N TYR A 33 -8.82 5.81 27.78
CA TYR A 33 -7.92 5.06 26.90
C TYR A 33 -6.51 5.65 26.91
N GLN A 34 -5.52 4.77 26.74
CA GLN A 34 -4.12 5.16 26.62
C GLN A 34 -3.82 5.46 25.15
N TYR A 35 -3.19 6.60 24.89
CA TYR A 35 -2.59 6.91 23.60
C TYR A 35 -1.09 6.66 23.70
N ILE A 36 -0.58 5.76 22.86
CA ILE A 36 0.84 5.38 22.85
C ILE A 36 1.42 5.79 21.50
N ASP A 37 2.29 6.78 21.52
CA ASP A 37 3.07 7.22 20.36
C ASP A 37 4.48 6.66 20.46
N THR A 38 4.85 5.80 19.52
CA THR A 38 6.17 5.16 19.46
C THR A 38 7.09 5.80 18.41
N VAL A 39 6.67 6.88 17.77
CA VAL A 39 7.39 7.52 16.66
C VAL A 39 7.91 8.90 17.08
N GLY A 40 7.19 9.61 17.96
CA GLY A 40 7.58 10.91 18.53
C GLY A 40 7.21 12.11 17.64
N GLU A 41 7.19 13.33 18.20
CA GLU A 41 6.82 14.56 17.47
C GLU A 41 7.82 14.94 16.36
N GLU A 42 9.07 14.51 16.50
CA GLU A 42 10.18 14.77 15.55
C GLU A 42 10.50 13.55 14.68
N ALA A 43 9.56 12.60 14.55
CA ALA A 43 9.75 11.46 13.67
C ALA A 43 10.15 11.95 12.26
N PRO A 44 11.34 11.59 11.74
CA PRO A 44 11.57 11.74 10.32
C PRO A 44 10.44 10.97 9.65
N GLN A 45 9.61 11.67 8.87
CA GLN A 45 8.67 10.97 8.01
C GLN A 45 9.52 9.96 7.24
N THR A 46 9.04 8.72 7.12
CA THR A 46 9.78 7.59 6.51
C THR A 46 10.40 7.93 5.13
N HIS A 47 9.94 9.03 4.53
CA HIS A 47 10.49 9.77 3.41
C HIS A 47 11.98 10.15 3.49
N ASP A 48 12.57 10.45 4.65
CA ASP A 48 13.93 11.01 4.72
C ASP A 48 15.04 10.03 4.27
N HIS A 49 14.76 8.72 4.31
CA HIS A 49 15.72 7.68 3.93
C HIS A 49 15.41 7.01 2.59
N VAL A 50 14.29 7.35 1.94
CA VAL A 50 13.89 6.75 0.66
C VAL A 50 14.07 7.80 -0.44
N PRO A 51 15.00 7.60 -1.40
CA PRO A 51 15.10 8.45 -2.57
C PRO A 51 13.76 8.49 -3.30
N GLN A 52 13.25 9.71 -3.51
CA GLN A 52 11.98 9.93 -4.21
C GLN A 52 12.25 10.68 -5.51
N GLU A 53 11.77 10.11 -6.60
CA GLU A 53 11.91 10.67 -7.93
C GLU A 53 10.52 10.92 -8.54
N LEU A 54 10.40 11.98 -9.32
CA LEU A 54 9.17 12.34 -10.02
C LEU A 54 9.47 12.50 -11.51
N LEU A 55 8.76 11.72 -12.33
CA LEU A 55 8.79 11.85 -13.78
C LEU A 55 7.52 12.57 -14.26
N VAL A 56 7.69 13.75 -14.87
CA VAL A 56 6.60 14.52 -15.47
C VAL A 56 6.57 14.27 -16.98
N THR A 57 5.48 13.72 -17.49
CA THR A 57 5.31 13.40 -18.92
C THR A 57 3.89 13.74 -19.40
N PRO A 58 3.70 13.98 -20.71
CA PRO A 58 2.38 14.00 -21.33
C PRO A 58 1.63 12.69 -21.07
N LEU A 59 0.30 12.77 -21.00
CA LEU A 59 -0.56 11.62 -20.64
C LEU A 59 -0.33 10.42 -21.57
N GLU A 60 -0.21 10.66 -22.86
CA GLU A 60 0.04 9.67 -23.90
C GLU A 60 1.38 8.94 -23.73
N MET A 61 2.35 9.57 -23.05
CA MET A 61 3.67 9.00 -22.79
C MET A 61 3.76 8.28 -21.44
N GLN A 62 2.76 8.40 -20.55
CA GLN A 62 2.82 7.82 -19.21
C GLN A 62 2.97 6.29 -19.24
N VAL A 63 2.24 5.62 -20.12
CA VAL A 63 2.30 4.15 -20.26
C VAL A 63 3.69 3.71 -20.73
N LEU A 64 4.21 4.36 -21.77
CA LEU A 64 5.54 4.05 -22.30
C LEU A 64 6.65 4.34 -21.27
N GLY A 65 6.56 5.49 -20.59
CA GLY A 65 7.49 5.87 -19.53
C GLY A 65 7.49 4.88 -18.37
N ALA A 66 6.32 4.39 -17.96
CA ALA A 66 6.22 3.34 -16.93
C ALA A 66 6.89 2.03 -17.38
N PHE A 67 6.69 1.61 -18.64
CA PHE A 67 7.34 0.41 -19.17
C PHE A 67 8.86 0.55 -19.25
N GLU A 68 9.36 1.71 -19.67
CA GLU A 68 10.80 1.99 -19.76
C GLU A 68 11.45 1.98 -18.36
N LEU A 69 10.81 2.63 -17.38
CA LEU A 69 11.26 2.61 -15.98
C LEU A 69 11.34 1.19 -15.43
N LEU A 70 10.32 0.38 -15.68
CA LEU A 70 10.30 -1.02 -15.26
C LEU A 70 11.36 -1.84 -16.00
N ALA A 71 11.54 -1.62 -17.31
CA ALA A 71 12.56 -2.31 -18.08
C ALA A 71 13.96 -2.02 -17.52
N HIS A 72 14.28 -0.75 -17.24
CA HIS A 72 15.52 -0.34 -16.60
C HIS A 72 15.68 -0.93 -15.20
N ALA A 73 14.67 -0.82 -14.34
CA ALA A 73 14.71 -1.37 -12.98
C ALA A 73 14.93 -2.89 -12.96
N THR A 74 14.40 -3.60 -13.95
CA THR A 74 14.55 -5.07 -14.05
C THR A 74 15.94 -5.53 -14.51
N GLN A 75 16.81 -4.62 -14.97
CA GLN A 75 18.21 -4.94 -15.30
C GLN A 75 19.04 -5.22 -14.04
N VAL A 76 18.61 -4.71 -12.88
CA VAL A 76 19.26 -4.98 -11.60
C VAL A 76 18.92 -6.41 -11.16
N PRO A 77 19.90 -7.31 -10.93
CA PRO A 77 19.62 -8.65 -10.44
C PRO A 77 18.89 -8.62 -9.08
N ASN A 78 18.02 -9.60 -8.83
CA ASN A 78 17.29 -9.75 -7.56
C ASN A 78 16.44 -8.55 -7.14
N HIS A 79 15.95 -7.75 -8.09
CA HIS A 79 15.03 -6.65 -7.82
C HIS A 79 13.67 -7.16 -7.30
N LYS A 80 13.02 -6.39 -6.42
CA LYS A 80 11.61 -6.54 -6.05
C LYS A 80 10.90 -5.21 -6.32
N ILE A 81 9.92 -5.23 -7.21
CA ILE A 81 9.21 -4.02 -7.67
C ILE A 81 7.73 -4.14 -7.31
N ILE A 82 7.16 -3.08 -6.74
CA ILE A 82 5.73 -2.93 -6.50
C ILE A 82 5.25 -1.72 -7.29
N VAL A 83 4.19 -1.90 -8.08
CA VAL A 83 3.57 -0.84 -8.88
C VAL A 83 2.14 -0.62 -8.39
N PHE A 84 1.81 0.62 -8.04
CA PHE A 84 0.48 1.00 -7.58
C PHE A 84 -0.32 1.65 -8.71
N PHE A 85 -1.58 1.27 -8.84
CA PHE A 85 -2.54 1.88 -9.76
C PHE A 85 -3.77 2.35 -8.99
N SER A 86 -4.45 3.35 -9.53
CA SER A 86 -5.63 3.96 -8.90
C SER A 86 -6.85 3.04 -8.85
N THR A 87 -6.97 2.07 -9.76
CA THR A 87 -8.13 1.17 -9.82
C THR A 87 -7.75 -0.27 -10.14
N ALA A 88 -8.55 -1.22 -9.63
CA ALA A 88 -8.40 -2.65 -9.93
C ALA A 88 -8.44 -2.98 -11.42
N ARG A 89 -9.18 -2.21 -12.23
CA ARG A 89 -9.24 -2.41 -13.70
C ARG A 89 -7.93 -2.08 -14.37
N VAL A 90 -7.33 -0.95 -14.00
CA VAL A 90 -6.03 -0.53 -14.55
C VAL A 90 -4.95 -1.50 -14.09
N THR A 91 -4.96 -1.93 -12.82
CA THR A 91 -4.06 -2.98 -12.33
C THR A 91 -4.15 -4.25 -13.19
N GLY A 92 -5.36 -4.75 -13.46
CA GLY A 92 -5.54 -5.96 -14.27
C GLY A 92 -5.08 -5.79 -15.71
N LEU A 93 -5.39 -4.65 -16.34
CA LEU A 93 -4.93 -4.34 -17.70
C LEU A 93 -3.40 -4.37 -17.81
N PHE A 94 -2.69 -3.73 -16.87
CA PHE A 94 -1.23 -3.72 -16.87
C PHE A 94 -0.62 -5.08 -16.52
N ALA A 95 -1.26 -5.86 -15.64
CA ALA A 95 -0.83 -7.22 -15.35
C ALA A 95 -0.94 -8.14 -16.59
N GLU A 96 -2.02 -8.01 -17.36
CA GLU A 96 -2.18 -8.71 -18.64
C GLU A 96 -1.10 -8.31 -19.65
N PHE A 97 -0.84 -7.01 -19.84
CA PHE A 97 0.24 -6.55 -20.72
C PHE A 97 1.60 -7.08 -20.33
N TRP A 98 1.95 -7.03 -19.03
CA TRP A 98 3.25 -7.50 -18.55
C TRP A 98 3.42 -9.01 -18.73
N THR A 99 2.35 -9.77 -18.46
CA THR A 99 2.32 -11.22 -18.68
C THR A 99 2.47 -11.54 -20.17
N ALA A 100 1.78 -10.82 -21.05
CA ALA A 100 1.86 -10.99 -22.50
C ALA A 100 3.27 -10.69 -23.06
N MET A 101 4.02 -9.80 -22.40
CA MET A 101 5.43 -9.54 -22.71
C MET A 101 6.40 -10.58 -22.12
N GLY A 102 5.89 -11.67 -21.54
CA GLY A 102 6.72 -12.75 -20.99
C GLY A 102 7.40 -12.40 -19.67
N ARG A 103 6.92 -11.38 -18.96
CA ARG A 103 7.51 -10.96 -17.68
C ARG A 103 6.64 -11.44 -16.51
N PRO A 104 7.24 -12.06 -15.46
CA PRO A 104 6.50 -12.46 -14.28
C PRO A 104 5.78 -11.27 -13.62
N CYS A 105 4.48 -11.41 -13.36
CA CYS A 105 3.67 -10.41 -12.67
C CYS A 105 2.88 -11.06 -11.52
N PHE A 106 2.92 -10.45 -10.35
CA PHE A 106 2.04 -10.82 -9.23
C PHE A 106 0.93 -9.78 -9.11
N GLU A 107 -0.28 -10.17 -9.46
CA GLU A 107 -1.43 -9.26 -9.52
C GLU A 107 -2.29 -9.34 -8.26
N ILE A 108 -2.48 -8.21 -7.58
CA ILE A 108 -3.30 -8.10 -6.37
C ILE A 108 -4.24 -6.89 -6.50
N HIS A 109 -5.55 -7.15 -6.39
CA HIS A 109 -6.58 -6.11 -6.29
C HIS A 109 -7.90 -6.69 -5.75
N SER A 110 -8.87 -5.82 -5.42
CA SER A 110 -10.15 -6.20 -4.80
C SER A 110 -11.00 -7.19 -5.61
N ARG A 111 -10.82 -7.27 -6.93
CA ARG A 111 -11.54 -8.20 -7.82
C ARG A 111 -10.92 -9.60 -7.93
N LYS A 112 -9.74 -9.85 -7.33
CA LYS A 112 -9.19 -11.21 -7.23
C LYS A 112 -9.79 -11.91 -6.02
N SER A 113 -9.93 -13.23 -6.10
CA SER A 113 -10.32 -14.05 -4.95
C SER A 113 -9.26 -13.97 -3.84
N GLN A 114 -9.67 -14.15 -2.58
CA GLN A 114 -8.73 -14.17 -1.45
C GLN A 114 -7.58 -15.18 -1.66
N PRO A 115 -7.84 -16.44 -2.09
CA PRO A 115 -6.75 -17.40 -2.33
C PRO A 115 -5.76 -16.94 -3.41
N ALA A 116 -6.23 -16.27 -4.47
CA ALA A 116 -5.34 -15.74 -5.50
C ALA A 116 -4.44 -14.62 -4.96
N ARG A 117 -4.99 -13.73 -4.10
CA ARG A 117 -4.21 -12.68 -3.43
C ARG A 117 -3.18 -13.27 -2.48
N ASP A 118 -3.54 -14.29 -1.71
CA ASP A 118 -2.63 -14.96 -0.77
C ASP A 118 -1.48 -15.64 -1.51
N LYS A 119 -1.78 -16.37 -2.61
CA LYS A 119 -0.77 -16.99 -3.46
C LYS A 119 0.21 -15.96 -4.03
N ALA A 120 -0.29 -14.86 -4.59
CA ALA A 120 0.54 -13.79 -5.15
C ALA A 120 1.42 -13.14 -4.07
N SER A 121 0.85 -12.85 -2.89
CA SER A 121 1.57 -12.23 -1.78
C SER A 121 2.64 -13.16 -1.19
N ASN A 122 2.35 -14.45 -1.05
CA ASN A 122 3.32 -15.44 -0.59
C ASN A 122 4.48 -15.61 -1.59
N ALA A 123 4.17 -15.68 -2.89
CA ALA A 123 5.19 -15.79 -3.93
C ALA A 123 6.12 -14.57 -3.99
N PHE A 124 5.60 -13.36 -3.74
CA PHE A 124 6.41 -12.14 -3.70
C PHE A 124 7.29 -12.03 -2.44
N ARG A 125 6.82 -12.57 -1.30
CA ARG A 125 7.56 -12.59 -0.03
C ARG A 125 8.73 -13.58 -0.01
N ALA A 126 8.58 -14.71 -0.70
CA ALA A 126 9.64 -15.70 -0.88
C ALA A 126 10.91 -15.08 -1.49
#